data_AF-A0A7Z7I5N1-F1
#
_entry.id   AF-A0A7Z7I5N1-F1
#
_cell.length_a   1.000
_cell.length_b   1.000
_cell.length_c   1.000
_cell.angle_alpha   90.00
_cell.angle_beta   90.00
_cell.angle_gamma   90.00
#
_symmetry.space_group_name_H-M   'P 1'
#
loop_
_entity.id
_entity.type
_entity.pdbx_description
1 polymer ?
#
loop_
_entity_poly.entity_id
_entity_poly.type
_entity_poly.pdbx_seq_one_letter_code
_entity_poly.pdbx_strand_id
1 'polypeptide(L)'
;MGHSQAKKVATHQRIVEVAAKRFRERGIEGVSIADLMKEAGLTVGGFYKHFDSRDELVREAFEHALHDIEQWEAAIPVAPRQAMRSYMSESHRDNVAAGCPISALVNDMSRGTDETREVFSDRVRKIIELISGASPAKENAKKRTEALLIMSACVGAVALSRAVSDPKLSNQILEGSLSEILEILSPRRSI
;
A
#
# COMPACT_ATOMS: atom_id res chain seq x y z
N MET A 1 20.48 -28.35 -16.39
CA MET A 1 19.88 -28.12 -15.06
C MET A 1 19.39 -26.67 -14.82
N GLY A 2 19.81 -25.65 -15.58
CA GLY A 2 19.35 -24.25 -15.38
C GLY A 2 17.90 -23.93 -15.76
N HIS A 3 17.31 -24.64 -16.72
CA HIS A 3 15.94 -24.37 -17.20
C HIS A 3 14.84 -24.72 -16.16
N SER A 4 15.09 -25.70 -15.29
CA SER A 4 14.17 -26.12 -14.24
C SER A 4 14.11 -25.11 -13.08
N GLN A 5 15.26 -24.55 -12.68
CA GLN A 5 15.33 -23.51 -11.66
C GLN A 5 14.65 -22.22 -12.11
N ALA A 6 14.94 -21.75 -13.34
CA ALA A 6 14.29 -20.57 -13.89
C ALA A 6 12.76 -20.72 -13.95
N LYS A 7 12.26 -21.91 -14.33
CA LYS A 7 10.83 -22.22 -14.33
C LYS A 7 10.23 -22.23 -12.92
N LYS A 8 10.95 -22.75 -11.91
CA LYS A 8 10.51 -22.72 -10.51
C LYS A 8 10.37 -21.28 -9.99
N VAL A 9 11.37 -20.44 -10.24
CA VAL A 9 11.36 -19.01 -9.86
C VAL A 9 10.22 -18.26 -10.55
N ALA A 10 10.04 -18.44 -11.86
CA ALA A 10 8.94 -17.79 -12.59
C ALA A 10 7.56 -18.24 -12.08
N THR A 11 7.42 -19.52 -11.70
CA THR A 11 6.18 -20.04 -11.12
C THR A 11 5.92 -19.44 -9.75
N HIS A 12 6.95 -19.36 -8.91
CA HIS A 12 6.91 -18.73 -7.59
C HIS A 12 6.45 -17.28 -7.69
N GLN A 13 7.13 -16.49 -8.52
CA GLN A 13 6.86 -15.08 -8.72
C GLN A 13 5.42 -14.82 -9.18
N ARG A 14 4.91 -15.67 -10.08
CA ARG A 14 3.52 -15.59 -10.55
C ARG A 14 2.50 -15.86 -9.44
N ILE A 15 2.80 -16.75 -8.49
CA ILE A 15 1.93 -16.97 -7.32
C ILE A 15 1.91 -15.70 -6.46
N VAL A 16 3.09 -15.11 -6.21
CA VAL A 16 3.24 -13.85 -5.44
C VAL A 16 2.47 -12.70 -6.09
N GLU A 17 2.57 -12.53 -7.42
CA GLU A 17 1.86 -11.48 -8.17
C GLU A 17 0.33 -11.62 -8.05
N VAL A 18 -0.20 -12.84 -8.24
CA VAL A 18 -1.63 -13.12 -8.09
C VAL A 18 -2.06 -12.87 -6.64
N ALA A 19 -1.29 -13.33 -5.67
CA ALA A 19 -1.55 -13.11 -4.25
C ALA A 19 -1.61 -11.63 -3.89
N ALA A 20 -0.62 -10.85 -4.35
CA ALA A 20 -0.52 -9.43 -4.07
C ALA A 20 -1.75 -8.66 -4.55
N LYS A 21 -2.23 -8.94 -5.76
CA LYS A 21 -3.48 -8.38 -6.29
C LYS A 21 -4.68 -8.81 -5.46
N ARG A 22 -4.83 -10.12 -5.23
CA ARG A 22 -6.00 -10.67 -4.55
C ARG A 22 -6.14 -10.22 -3.11
N PHE A 23 -5.04 -10.15 -2.37
CA PHE A 23 -5.07 -9.66 -1.00
C PHE A 23 -5.53 -8.20 -0.96
N ARG A 24 -5.03 -7.33 -1.86
CA ARG A 24 -5.53 -5.94 -1.91
C ARG A 24 -7.02 -5.86 -2.23
N GLU A 25 -7.50 -6.68 -3.17
CA GLU A 25 -8.91 -6.68 -3.60
C GLU A 25 -9.88 -7.24 -2.55
N ARG A 26 -9.47 -8.28 -1.81
CA ARG A 26 -10.39 -9.12 -1.01
C ARG A 26 -10.02 -9.20 0.47
N GLY A 27 -8.95 -8.52 0.89
CA GLY A 27 -8.32 -8.74 2.18
C GLY A 27 -7.55 -10.05 2.20
N ILE A 28 -6.74 -10.24 3.24
CA ILE A 28 -5.94 -11.48 3.36
C ILE A 28 -6.89 -12.65 3.64
N GLU A 29 -7.77 -12.53 4.63
CA GLU A 29 -8.69 -13.61 5.02
C GLU A 29 -9.72 -13.98 3.94
N GLY A 30 -10.03 -13.05 3.03
CA GLY A 30 -10.96 -13.30 1.91
C GLY A 30 -10.37 -14.16 0.78
N VAL A 31 -9.12 -14.59 0.89
CA VAL A 31 -8.40 -15.33 -0.16
C VAL A 31 -7.93 -16.70 0.35
N SER A 32 -8.47 -17.75 -0.28
CA SER A 32 -8.06 -19.13 -0.01
C SER A 32 -6.84 -19.52 -0.86
N ILE A 33 -5.98 -20.40 -0.32
CA ILE A 33 -4.86 -20.97 -1.08
C ILE A 33 -5.37 -21.73 -2.32
N ALA A 34 -6.50 -22.41 -2.20
CA ALA A 34 -7.05 -23.20 -3.30
C ALA A 34 -7.44 -22.33 -4.50
N ASP A 35 -8.16 -21.23 -4.26
CA ASP A 35 -8.55 -20.30 -5.32
C ASP A 35 -7.35 -19.59 -5.93
N LEU A 36 -6.41 -19.18 -5.08
CA LEU A 36 -5.19 -18.50 -5.51
C LEU A 36 -4.33 -19.41 -6.39
N MET A 37 -4.14 -20.67 -6.00
CA MET A 37 -3.39 -21.65 -6.80
C MET A 37 -4.09 -21.98 -8.10
N LYS A 38 -5.42 -22.11 -8.09
CA LYS A 38 -6.23 -22.33 -9.30
C LYS A 38 -6.09 -21.16 -10.27
N GLU A 39 -6.15 -19.93 -9.79
CA GLU A 39 -5.95 -18.72 -10.60
C GLU A 39 -4.52 -18.62 -11.12
N ALA A 40 -3.55 -19.02 -10.29
CA ALA A 40 -2.19 -19.28 -10.72
C ALA A 40 -2.07 -20.59 -11.53
N GLY A 41 -3.12 -21.22 -12.05
CA GLY A 41 -3.01 -22.38 -12.95
C GLY A 41 -2.20 -23.57 -12.39
N LEU A 42 -2.20 -23.73 -11.06
CA LEU A 42 -1.44 -24.73 -10.33
C LEU A 42 -2.37 -25.53 -9.41
N THR A 43 -1.90 -26.70 -8.98
CA THR A 43 -2.62 -27.51 -7.98
C THR A 43 -2.33 -27.01 -6.56
N VAL A 44 -3.26 -27.26 -5.63
CA VAL A 44 -3.08 -26.90 -4.21
C VAL A 44 -1.84 -27.56 -3.62
N GLY A 45 -1.58 -28.84 -3.94
CA GLY A 45 -0.36 -29.54 -3.50
C GLY A 45 0.94 -28.96 -4.07
N GLY A 46 0.87 -28.12 -5.11
CA GLY A 46 2.01 -27.37 -5.63
C GLY A 46 2.44 -26.22 -4.70
N PHE A 47 1.54 -25.72 -3.84
CA PHE A 47 1.79 -24.57 -2.97
C PHE A 47 2.99 -24.82 -2.04
N TYR A 48 2.99 -25.97 -1.38
CA TYR A 48 4.04 -26.38 -0.43
C TYR A 48 5.39 -26.71 -1.09
N LYS A 49 5.53 -26.55 -2.41
CA LYS A 49 6.83 -26.59 -3.11
C LYS A 49 7.48 -25.21 -3.25
N HIS A 50 6.69 -24.17 -3.00
CA HIS A 50 7.03 -22.76 -3.18
C HIS A 50 7.05 -22.01 -1.86
N PHE A 51 6.11 -22.30 -0.96
CA PHE A 51 5.99 -21.63 0.33
C PHE A 51 5.87 -22.66 1.45
N ASP A 52 6.55 -22.41 2.56
CA ASP A 52 6.49 -23.18 3.79
C ASP A 52 5.17 -22.92 4.53
N SER A 53 4.59 -21.73 4.38
CA SER A 53 3.34 -21.36 5.03
C SER A 53 2.52 -20.33 4.24
N ARG A 54 1.27 -20.16 4.66
CA ARG A 54 0.42 -19.07 4.16
C ARG A 54 0.98 -17.69 4.54
N ASP A 55 1.56 -17.57 5.73
CA ASP A 55 2.08 -16.32 6.23
C ASP A 55 3.32 -15.88 5.46
N GLU A 56 4.14 -16.83 5.01
CA GLU A 56 5.24 -16.54 4.09
C GLU A 56 4.74 -15.96 2.76
N LEU A 57 3.69 -16.57 2.17
CA LEU A 57 3.06 -16.01 0.97
C LEU A 57 2.52 -14.59 1.22
N VAL A 58 1.88 -14.35 2.37
CA VAL A 58 1.35 -13.02 2.74
C VAL A 58 2.47 -12.00 2.80
N ARG A 59 3.58 -12.32 3.48
CA ARG A 59 4.75 -11.44 3.59
C ARG A 59 5.32 -11.12 2.21
N GLU A 60 5.60 -12.13 1.39
CA GLU A 60 6.17 -11.93 0.05
C GLU A 60 5.24 -11.17 -0.89
N ALA A 61 3.94 -11.46 -0.85
CA ALA A 61 2.93 -10.75 -1.63
C ALA A 61 2.83 -9.27 -1.21
N PHE A 62 2.94 -8.99 0.09
CA PHE A 62 2.96 -7.62 0.60
C PHE A 62 4.25 -6.89 0.18
N GLU A 63 5.42 -7.52 0.31
CA GLU A 63 6.69 -6.97 -0.16
C GLU A 63 6.65 -6.66 -1.66
N HIS A 64 6.17 -7.60 -2.46
CA HIS A 64 5.98 -7.39 -3.90
C HIS A 64 5.03 -6.22 -4.20
N ALA A 65 3.91 -6.13 -3.47
CA ALA A 65 2.95 -5.04 -3.59
C ALA A 65 3.54 -3.65 -3.30
N LEU A 66 4.57 -3.58 -2.46
CA LEU A 66 5.22 -2.32 -2.13
C LEU A 66 5.99 -1.73 -3.31
N HIS A 67 6.38 -2.53 -4.30
CA HIS A 67 7.00 -2.01 -5.52
C HIS A 67 6.05 -1.10 -6.30
N ASP A 68 4.73 -1.36 -6.26
CA ASP A 68 3.72 -0.56 -6.97
C ASP A 68 3.65 0.90 -6.49
N ILE A 69 4.16 1.20 -5.28
CA ILE A 69 4.16 2.56 -4.71
C ILE A 69 5.54 3.24 -4.70
N GLU A 70 6.58 2.60 -5.21
CA GLU A 70 7.94 3.18 -5.19
C GLU A 70 8.05 4.48 -5.98
N GLN A 71 7.37 4.55 -7.13
CA GLN A 71 7.33 5.78 -7.92
C GLN A 71 6.64 6.92 -7.15
N TRP A 72 5.57 6.60 -6.42
CA TRP A 72 4.89 7.58 -5.57
C TRP A 72 5.81 8.04 -4.43
N GLU A 73 6.51 7.12 -3.76
CA GLU A 73 7.47 7.45 -2.71
C GLU A 73 8.59 8.35 -3.21
N ALA A 74 9.18 8.04 -4.37
CA ALA A 74 10.23 8.83 -4.99
C ALA A 74 9.76 10.24 -5.37
N ALA A 75 8.47 10.43 -5.62
CA ALA A 75 7.89 11.74 -5.93
C ALA A 75 7.66 12.60 -4.68
N ILE A 76 7.59 12.02 -3.47
CA ILE A 76 7.30 12.79 -2.23
C ILE A 76 8.32 13.91 -2.00
N PRO A 77 9.65 13.70 -2.06
CA PRO A 77 10.61 14.77 -1.79
C PRO A 77 10.68 15.84 -2.88
N VAL A 78 10.30 15.49 -4.11
CA VAL A 78 10.48 16.35 -5.30
C VAL A 78 9.23 17.14 -5.62
N ALA A 79 8.07 16.52 -5.51
CA ALA A 79 6.77 17.10 -5.85
C ALA A 79 5.69 16.64 -4.86
N PRO A 80 5.82 16.96 -3.55
CA PRO A 80 4.97 16.39 -2.50
C PRO A 80 3.48 16.64 -2.74
N ARG A 81 3.11 17.85 -3.18
CA ARG A 81 1.74 18.20 -3.52
C ARG A 81 1.18 17.32 -4.64
N GLN A 82 1.96 17.07 -5.69
CA GLN A 82 1.54 16.22 -6.80
C GLN A 82 1.46 14.74 -6.36
N ALA A 83 2.37 14.29 -5.52
CA ALA A 83 2.32 12.95 -4.94
C ALA A 83 1.03 12.74 -4.11
N MET A 84 0.62 13.72 -3.30
CA MET A 84 -0.63 13.64 -2.54
C MET A 84 -1.86 13.67 -3.46
N ARG A 85 -1.86 14.51 -4.51
CA ARG A 85 -2.92 14.52 -5.53
C ARG A 85 -3.08 13.17 -6.23
N SER A 86 -1.95 12.54 -6.60
CA SER A 86 -1.96 11.21 -7.23
C SER A 86 -2.48 10.15 -6.27
N TYR A 87 -2.07 10.19 -5.00
CA TYR A 87 -2.51 9.24 -3.98
C TYR A 87 -4.00 9.37 -3.67
N MET A 88 -4.56 10.58 -3.66
CA MET A 88 -5.96 10.80 -3.31
C MET A 88 -6.86 10.96 -4.56
N SER A 89 -6.45 10.36 -5.67
CA SER A 89 -7.19 10.39 -6.94
C SER A 89 -8.24 9.29 -7.02
N GLU A 90 -9.28 9.51 -7.83
CA GLU A 90 -10.26 8.47 -8.19
C GLU A 90 -9.58 7.25 -8.82
N SER A 91 -8.56 7.48 -9.66
CA SER A 91 -7.78 6.39 -10.26
C SER A 91 -7.12 5.49 -9.21
N HIS A 92 -6.60 6.05 -8.11
CA HIS A 92 -6.04 5.25 -7.03
C HIS A 92 -7.13 4.59 -6.17
N ARG A 93 -8.23 5.32 -5.89
CA ARG A 93 -9.39 4.76 -5.17
C ARG A 93 -9.90 3.50 -5.87
N ASP A 94 -10.14 3.60 -7.18
CA ASP A 94 -10.85 2.57 -7.95
C ASP A 94 -9.94 1.41 -8.36
N ASN A 95 -8.63 1.65 -8.51
CA ASN A 95 -7.66 0.61 -8.83
C ASN A 95 -7.07 -0.06 -7.57
N VAL A 96 -7.92 -0.73 -6.78
CA VAL A 96 -7.51 -1.42 -5.56
C VAL A 96 -6.39 -2.45 -5.83
N ALA A 97 -6.50 -3.17 -6.94
CA ALA A 97 -5.59 -4.24 -7.33
C ALA A 97 -4.16 -3.76 -7.61
N ALA A 98 -3.91 -2.49 -7.94
CA ALA A 98 -2.56 -1.94 -8.13
C ALA A 98 -2.32 -0.68 -7.29
N GLY A 99 -3.21 -0.41 -6.32
CA GLY A 99 -3.09 0.70 -5.39
C GLY A 99 -2.17 0.39 -4.22
N CYS A 100 -2.02 1.39 -3.34
CA CYS A 100 -1.19 1.30 -2.16
C CYS A 100 -1.64 0.16 -1.24
N PRO A 101 -0.79 -0.86 -1.01
CA PRO A 101 -1.17 -2.00 -0.18
C PRO A 101 -1.37 -1.62 1.28
N ILE A 102 -0.73 -0.54 1.77
CA ILE A 102 -0.97 -0.03 3.13
C ILE A 102 -2.44 0.38 3.30
N SER A 103 -3.00 1.11 2.34
CA SER A 103 -4.41 1.52 2.37
C SER A 103 -5.40 0.37 2.24
N ALA A 104 -5.02 -0.69 1.52
CA ALA A 104 -5.87 -1.84 1.29
C ALA A 104 -5.82 -2.84 2.46
N LEU A 105 -4.67 -2.97 3.15
CA LEU A 105 -4.40 -4.09 4.05
C LEU A 105 -4.12 -3.69 5.52
N VAL A 106 -4.14 -2.40 5.89
CA VAL A 106 -3.81 -1.96 7.27
C VAL A 106 -4.56 -2.74 8.35
N ASN A 107 -5.84 -3.08 8.11
CA ASN A 107 -6.64 -3.84 9.06
C ASN A 107 -6.18 -5.31 9.15
N ASP A 108 -5.86 -5.94 8.02
CA ASP A 108 -5.33 -7.30 7.99
C ASP A 108 -3.95 -7.39 8.64
N MET A 109 -3.09 -6.41 8.39
CA MET A 109 -1.75 -6.33 8.97
C MET A 109 -1.80 -6.26 10.50
N SER A 110 -2.82 -5.63 11.09
CA SER A 110 -2.98 -5.61 12.55
C SER A 110 -3.28 -6.99 13.16
N ARG A 111 -3.72 -7.95 12.35
CA ARG A 111 -4.00 -9.34 12.74
C ARG A 111 -2.95 -10.34 12.23
N GLY A 112 -1.96 -9.87 11.47
CA GLY A 112 -0.90 -10.71 10.89
C GLY A 112 0.16 -11.11 11.91
N THR A 113 1.13 -11.92 11.45
CA THR A 113 2.30 -12.32 12.24
C THR A 113 3.21 -11.14 12.54
N ASP A 114 4.09 -11.28 13.53
CA ASP A 114 5.04 -10.22 13.89
C ASP A 114 5.99 -9.89 12.75
N GLU A 115 6.44 -10.89 11.98
CA GLU A 115 7.32 -10.68 10.82
C GLU A 115 6.63 -9.84 9.73
N THR A 116 5.35 -10.12 9.45
CA THR A 116 4.58 -9.34 8.46
C THR A 116 4.35 -7.91 8.96
N ARG A 117 4.10 -7.76 10.26
CA ARG A 117 3.91 -6.45 10.92
C ARG A 117 5.19 -5.62 10.95
N GLU A 118 6.37 -6.24 11.03
CA GLU A 118 7.65 -5.55 10.92
C GLU A 118 7.85 -4.95 9.53
N VAL A 119 7.61 -5.73 8.46
CA VAL A 119 7.69 -5.22 7.07
C VAL A 119 6.74 -4.03 6.86
N PHE A 120 5.51 -4.13 7.36
CA PHE A 120 4.55 -3.03 7.32
C PHE A 120 5.07 -1.80 8.08
N SER A 121 5.58 -1.99 9.30
CA SER A 121 6.05 -0.93 10.18
C SER A 121 7.25 -0.20 9.57
N ASP A 122 8.20 -0.93 9.01
CA ASP A 122 9.39 -0.35 8.36
C ASP A 122 9.00 0.49 7.16
N ARG A 123 8.05 0.00 6.35
CA ARG A 123 7.56 0.77 5.21
C ARG A 123 6.84 2.04 5.62
N VAL A 124 5.95 1.97 6.61
CA VAL A 124 5.24 3.14 7.14
C VAL A 124 6.23 4.16 7.72
N ARG A 125 7.26 3.71 8.44
CA ARG A 125 8.31 4.58 8.98
C ARG A 125 9.04 5.32 7.87
N LYS A 126 9.47 4.63 6.81
CA LYS A 126 10.11 5.21 5.63
C LYS A 126 9.24 6.29 4.97
N ILE A 127 7.96 6.01 4.75
CA ILE A 127 7.03 6.97 4.13
C ILE A 127 6.85 8.22 5.01
N ILE A 128 6.69 8.03 6.32
CA ILE A 128 6.60 9.15 7.28
C ILE A 128 7.86 10.02 7.22
N GLU A 129 9.05 9.42 7.12
CA GLU A 129 10.31 10.17 6.97
C GLU A 129 10.35 10.98 5.67
N LEU A 130 9.93 10.39 4.55
CA LEU A 130 9.83 11.10 3.27
C LEU A 130 8.88 12.29 3.35
N ILE A 131 7.68 12.11 3.91
CA ILE A 131 6.69 13.18 4.08
C ILE A 131 7.21 14.25 5.05
N SER A 132 7.86 13.84 6.14
CA SER A 132 8.46 14.76 7.12
C SER A 132 9.56 15.60 6.49
N GLY A 133 10.35 15.03 5.57
CA GLY A 133 11.37 15.76 4.81
C GLY A 133 10.78 16.79 3.86
N ALA A 134 9.58 16.53 3.33
CA ALA A 134 8.86 17.42 2.43
C ALA A 134 8.03 18.51 3.14
N SER A 135 7.88 18.45 4.47
CA SER A 135 7.14 19.47 5.23
C SER A 135 7.86 20.83 5.21
N PRO A 136 7.14 21.94 4.99
CA PRO A 136 7.69 23.30 5.03
C PRO A 136 7.89 23.82 6.46
N ALA A 137 7.47 23.08 7.50
CA ALA A 137 7.66 23.50 8.88
C ALA A 137 9.15 23.64 9.23
N LYS A 138 9.50 24.55 10.15
CA LYS A 138 10.90 24.73 10.58
C LYS A 138 11.32 23.73 11.65
N GLU A 139 10.43 23.41 12.58
CA GLU A 139 10.72 22.55 13.73
C GLU A 139 10.55 21.07 13.41
N ASN A 140 11.53 20.24 13.74
CA ASN A 140 11.50 18.80 13.49
C ASN A 140 10.30 18.10 14.13
N ALA A 141 9.91 18.50 15.35
CA ALA A 141 8.73 17.94 16.02
C ALA A 141 7.47 18.20 15.21
N LYS A 142 7.29 19.43 14.70
CA LYS A 142 6.16 19.81 13.88
C LYS A 142 6.14 19.10 12.51
N LYS A 143 7.30 19.00 11.84
CA LYS A 143 7.44 18.23 10.59
C LYS A 143 6.95 16.78 10.79
N ARG A 144 7.35 16.16 11.90
CA ARG A 144 6.95 14.78 12.23
C ARG A 144 5.45 14.68 12.51
N THR A 145 4.88 15.60 13.28
CA THR A 145 3.42 15.62 13.53
C THR A 145 2.62 15.82 12.25
N GLU A 146 3.02 16.75 11.39
CA GLU A 146 2.39 16.98 10.08
C GLU A 146 2.50 15.72 9.20
N ALA A 147 3.65 15.05 9.18
CA ALA A 147 3.83 13.81 8.41
C ALA A 147 2.96 12.65 8.90
N LEU A 148 2.83 12.49 10.23
CA LEU A 148 1.92 11.51 10.83
C LEU A 148 0.48 11.79 10.43
N LEU A 149 0.04 13.06 10.52
CA LEU A 149 -1.31 13.47 10.12
C LEU A 149 -1.55 13.20 8.63
N ILE A 150 -0.62 13.58 7.74
CA ILE A 150 -0.74 13.37 6.30
C ILE A 150 -0.82 11.87 5.99
N MET A 151 0.04 11.04 6.58
CA MET A 151 0.01 9.59 6.36
C MET A 151 -1.33 8.98 6.78
N SER A 152 -1.81 9.32 7.99
CA SER A 152 -3.11 8.88 8.49
C SER A 152 -4.27 9.34 7.61
N ALA A 153 -4.25 10.60 7.17
CA ALA A 153 -5.29 11.18 6.33
C ALA A 153 -5.30 10.58 4.92
N CYS A 154 -4.15 10.40 4.28
CA CYS A 154 -4.04 9.73 2.98
C CYS A 154 -4.61 8.31 3.02
N VAL A 155 -4.11 7.48 3.94
CA VAL A 155 -4.55 6.08 4.09
C VAL A 155 -6.04 6.02 4.45
N GLY A 156 -6.47 6.82 5.42
CA GLY A 156 -7.84 6.85 5.91
C GLY A 156 -8.84 7.35 4.87
N ALA A 157 -8.53 8.43 4.16
CA ALA A 157 -9.41 8.98 3.14
C ALA A 157 -9.61 8.01 1.97
N VAL A 158 -8.54 7.36 1.49
CA VAL A 158 -8.66 6.33 0.44
C VAL A 158 -9.50 5.15 0.93
N ALA A 159 -9.23 4.63 2.14
CA ALA A 159 -10.00 3.52 2.70
C ALA A 159 -11.49 3.86 2.89
N LEU A 160 -11.80 5.01 3.47
CA LEU A 160 -13.18 5.48 3.68
C LEU A 160 -13.89 5.72 2.34
N SER A 161 -13.21 6.35 1.37
CA SER A 161 -13.80 6.62 0.05
C SER A 161 -14.20 5.36 -0.71
N ARG A 162 -13.50 4.23 -0.47
CA ARG A 162 -13.85 2.90 -1.02
C ARG A 162 -15.01 2.24 -0.29
N ALA A 163 -15.18 2.54 0.99
CA ALA A 163 -16.15 1.87 1.87
C ALA A 163 -17.56 2.49 1.80
N VAL A 164 -17.66 3.80 1.58
CA VAL A 164 -18.96 4.49 1.49
C VAL A 164 -19.69 4.16 0.19
N SER A 165 -21.02 4.06 0.26
CA SER A 165 -21.86 3.74 -0.90
C SER A 165 -22.28 4.94 -1.74
N ASP A 166 -22.24 6.16 -1.20
CA ASP A 166 -22.56 7.39 -1.91
C ASP A 166 -21.33 7.92 -2.68
N PRO A 167 -21.34 7.97 -4.02
CA PRO A 167 -20.24 8.50 -4.81
C PRO A 167 -19.90 9.95 -4.50
N LYS A 168 -20.88 10.79 -4.11
CA LYS A 168 -20.63 12.18 -3.75
C LYS A 168 -19.84 12.28 -2.46
N LEU A 169 -20.23 11.51 -1.44
CA LEU A 169 -19.49 11.41 -0.18
C LEU A 169 -18.09 10.84 -0.41
N SER A 170 -17.95 9.81 -1.25
CA SER A 170 -16.64 9.24 -1.62
C SER A 170 -15.68 10.31 -2.15
N ASN A 171 -16.12 11.13 -3.09
CA ASN A 171 -15.33 12.21 -3.66
C ASN A 171 -15.05 13.32 -2.64
N GLN A 172 -16.04 13.70 -1.83
CA GLN A 172 -15.86 14.72 -0.77
C GLN A 172 -14.80 14.32 0.26
N ILE A 173 -14.73 13.04 0.65
CA ILE A 173 -13.72 12.53 1.57
C ILE A 173 -12.31 12.73 0.98
N LEU A 174 -12.12 12.39 -0.30
CA LEU A 174 -10.84 12.55 -0.98
C LEU A 174 -10.47 14.02 -1.14
N GLU A 175 -11.37 14.83 -1.70
CA GLU A 175 -11.12 16.23 -2.01
C GLU A 175 -10.92 17.08 -0.75
N GLY A 176 -11.75 16.89 0.28
CA GLY A 176 -11.65 17.63 1.53
C GLY A 176 -10.34 17.35 2.26
N SER A 177 -9.99 16.07 2.41
CA SER A 177 -8.73 15.67 3.05
C SER A 177 -7.51 16.15 2.24
N LEU A 178 -7.56 16.04 0.91
CA LEU A 178 -6.49 16.50 0.03
C LEU A 178 -6.30 18.02 0.13
N SER A 179 -7.38 18.80 0.19
CA SER A 179 -7.31 20.26 0.33
C SER A 179 -6.51 20.66 1.57
N GLU A 180 -6.82 20.09 2.73
CA GLU A 180 -6.11 20.38 3.99
C GLU A 180 -4.64 19.95 3.95
N ILE A 181 -4.36 18.76 3.39
CA ILE A 181 -3.00 18.27 3.22
C ILE A 181 -2.18 19.20 2.32
N LEU A 182 -2.78 19.71 1.24
CA LEU A 182 -2.11 20.65 0.34
C LEU A 182 -1.82 21.97 1.04
N GLU A 183 -2.68 22.46 1.93
CA GLU A 183 -2.38 23.65 2.73
C GLU A 183 -1.23 23.41 3.71
N ILE A 184 -1.16 22.25 4.35
CA ILE A 184 -0.01 21.88 5.20
C ILE A 184 1.30 21.89 4.41
N LEU A 185 1.27 21.40 3.16
CA LEU A 185 2.42 21.34 2.25
C LEU A 185 2.65 22.64 1.47
N SER A 186 1.84 23.69 1.67
CA SER A 186 2.06 25.00 1.07
C SER A 186 3.24 25.71 1.73
N PRO A 187 4.10 26.43 0.99
CA PRO A 187 5.08 27.32 1.59
C PRO A 187 4.37 28.31 2.52
N ARG A 188 4.70 28.30 3.81
CA ARG A 188 4.13 29.29 4.75
C ARG A 188 4.64 30.66 4.30
N ARG A 189 3.72 31.58 3.98
CA ARG A 189 4.07 32.97 3.70
C ARG A 189 4.82 33.52 4.91
N SER A 190 6.05 33.94 4.72
CA SER A 190 6.77 34.77 5.69
C SER A 190 5.96 36.05 5.87
N ILE A 191 5.48 36.31 7.09
CA ILE A 191 5.06 37.65 7.52
C ILE A 191 6.33 38.43 7.86
#